data_AF-E4Z3X5-F1
#
_entry.id   AF-E4Z3X5-F1
#
_cell.length_a   1.000
_cell.length_b   1.000
_cell.length_c   1.000
_cell.angle_alpha   90.00
_cell.angle_beta   90.00
_cell.angle_gamma   90.00
#
_symmetry.space_group_name_H-M   'P 1'
#
loop_
_entity.id
_entity.type
_entity.pdbx_description
1 polymer ?
#
loop_
_entity_poly.entity_id
_entity_poly.type
_entity_poly.pdbx_seq_one_letter_code
_entity_poly.pdbx_strand_id
1 'polypeptide(L)'
;MKLEHVFAATNRQPDSTYWVPESDLLLASARSTLIVHRLCPHRQSRIQSFNRHSSDINRISGDKNFIATASINGEIILWKAIENELIQIKHLEKIHSDAIGSLSVINFDKDNNVICSIAGDFSLSLIGINTQIETVTSKKHLFKSIYPICVASTKIHRNNGNRQILLAVATSDFFVRFFLVDKELSAELKETSKIQIGEDWSTSLKFSSSSLNESIFLSVANKDSRVRVIKIFKQAGEEEPSEDRLQVDKKILIEDEFEIKTETILRGHSNWVTSSCWVNINDQLHLVTSSMDKSIVIWSSGNEHDEESTGVWPDSARLGDFGGANMGFLGVTAGRSDSGKLGLLAHSYNGAFYLWWWNQEQESWKSSISPSGHFGPVRDLSWSEDKTFLLSTSFDQTTRLYSRINISDSVFWAECARPQVHGHDIRCMTTIESNRFASGAEEKVIRVFRSTRNFRENFQAITGYNVGETEGEPEGAAVPALGLSNKAVFEKQGKVNADREIAAHESYMEDQFTALNVCSVPLEADLLQNTLWWEERKLYGHGSELQSLTSSPDGKWLASSCKASRQSQASIYIWDASQNGKPAALAKLEQHQLTVIQLRFSPDSKRLLSVGRDRVSM
;
A
#
# COMPACT_ATOMS: atom_id res chain seq x y z
N MET A 1 3.10 15.24 -24.05
CA MET A 1 3.92 14.32 -23.23
C MET A 1 3.06 13.10 -22.94
N LYS A 2 3.50 11.89 -23.31
CA LYS A 2 2.77 10.64 -23.02
C LYS A 2 3.26 10.13 -21.66
N LEU A 3 2.35 9.77 -20.77
CA LEU A 3 2.71 9.16 -19.48
C LEU A 3 3.22 7.74 -19.73
N GLU A 4 4.46 7.45 -19.31
CA GLU A 4 5.08 6.12 -19.46
C GLU A 4 4.89 5.25 -18.22
N HIS A 5 5.10 5.80 -17.02
CA HIS A 5 4.96 5.07 -15.76
C HIS A 5 4.60 6.00 -14.60
N VAL A 6 4.04 5.43 -13.53
CA VAL A 6 3.76 6.12 -12.27
C VAL A 6 4.27 5.27 -11.12
N PHE A 7 5.24 5.79 -10.37
CA PHE A 7 5.71 5.19 -9.13
C PHE A 7 5.03 5.86 -7.94
N ALA A 8 4.10 5.16 -7.31
CA ALA A 8 3.41 5.64 -6.11
C ALA A 8 2.97 4.48 -5.23
N ALA A 9 3.13 4.65 -3.92
CA ALA A 9 2.47 3.81 -2.94
C ALA A 9 1.01 4.24 -2.75
N THR A 10 0.19 3.35 -2.19
CA THR A 10 -1.20 3.69 -1.84
C THR A 10 -1.28 4.50 -0.55
N ASN A 11 -2.40 5.21 -0.34
CA ASN A 11 -2.70 5.89 0.91
C ASN A 11 -2.77 4.89 2.06
N ARG A 12 -2.34 5.34 3.24
CA ARG A 12 -2.23 4.54 4.47
C ARG A 12 -3.57 4.37 5.17
N GLN A 13 -4.52 3.79 4.46
CA GLN A 13 -5.89 3.61 4.89
C GLN A 13 -6.38 2.21 4.48
N PRO A 14 -7.26 1.56 5.27
CA PRO A 14 -7.97 0.38 4.82
C PRO A 14 -8.80 0.72 3.56
N ASP A 15 -8.95 -0.23 2.64
CA ASP A 15 -9.68 -0.06 1.39
C ASP A 15 -9.20 1.14 0.52
N SER A 16 -7.90 1.48 0.59
CA SER A 16 -7.26 2.44 -0.33
C SER A 16 -6.97 1.85 -1.71
N THR A 17 -7.25 0.56 -1.88
CA THR A 17 -7.09 -0.19 -3.12
C THR A 17 -8.38 -0.91 -3.48
N TYR A 18 -8.65 -1.03 -4.77
CA TYR A 18 -9.75 -1.83 -5.26
C TYR A 18 -9.34 -2.54 -6.56
N TRP A 19 -9.31 -3.87 -6.52
CA TRP A 19 -9.13 -4.67 -7.73
C TRP A 19 -10.50 -4.86 -8.39
N VAL A 20 -10.64 -4.34 -9.61
CA VAL A 20 -11.87 -4.50 -10.39
C VAL A 20 -12.11 -5.99 -10.68
N PRO A 21 -13.28 -6.54 -10.31
CA PRO A 21 -13.58 -7.94 -10.57
C PRO A 21 -13.46 -8.31 -12.06
N GLU A 22 -12.87 -9.48 -12.34
CA GLU A 22 -12.70 -9.99 -13.71
C GLU A 22 -11.94 -9.05 -14.66
N SER A 23 -10.97 -8.30 -14.13
CA SER A 23 -10.14 -7.36 -14.89
C SER A 23 -8.74 -7.26 -14.30
N ASP A 24 -7.74 -6.99 -15.14
CA ASP A 24 -6.37 -6.65 -14.70
C ASP A 24 -6.26 -5.27 -14.01
N LEU A 25 -7.36 -4.52 -13.89
CA LEU A 25 -7.36 -3.17 -13.33
C LEU A 25 -7.30 -3.16 -11.80
N LEU A 26 -6.21 -2.61 -11.29
CA LEU A 26 -6.05 -2.24 -9.89
C LEU A 26 -6.16 -0.73 -9.74
N LEU A 27 -7.09 -0.29 -8.91
CA LEU A 27 -7.21 1.09 -8.48
C LEU A 27 -6.49 1.29 -7.16
N ALA A 28 -5.68 2.34 -7.05
CA ALA A 28 -5.01 2.73 -5.82
C ALA A 28 -5.10 4.25 -5.63
N SER A 29 -5.31 4.68 -4.38
CA SER A 29 -5.25 6.10 -4.06
C SER A 29 -3.84 6.54 -3.70
N ALA A 30 -3.38 7.66 -4.24
CA ALA A 30 -2.15 8.33 -3.87
C ALA A 30 -2.46 9.80 -3.59
N ARG A 31 -2.57 10.17 -2.32
CA ARG A 31 -3.13 11.43 -1.85
C ARG A 31 -4.52 11.67 -2.45
N SER A 32 -4.72 12.80 -3.12
CA SER A 32 -5.95 13.15 -3.84
C SER A 32 -6.05 12.54 -5.25
N THR A 33 -5.04 11.79 -5.68
CA THR A 33 -4.97 11.21 -7.03
C THR A 33 -5.39 9.75 -7.01
N LEU A 34 -6.25 9.37 -7.95
CA LEU A 34 -6.56 7.97 -8.23
C LEU A 34 -5.61 7.46 -9.33
N ILE A 35 -4.91 6.36 -9.06
CA ILE A 35 -3.99 5.72 -10.01
C ILE A 35 -4.60 4.39 -10.43
N VAL A 36 -4.53 4.11 -11.73
CA VAL A 36 -4.98 2.86 -12.33
C VAL A 36 -3.76 2.08 -12.79
N HIS A 37 -3.44 1.02 -12.06
CA HIS A 37 -2.39 0.06 -12.40
C HIS A 37 -2.99 -1.10 -13.21
N ARG A 38 -2.18 -1.67 -14.11
CA ARG A 38 -2.45 -2.98 -14.71
C ARG A 38 -1.45 -3.98 -14.16
N LEU A 39 -1.95 -5.07 -13.58
CA LEU A 39 -1.12 -6.04 -12.87
C LEU A 39 -0.38 -7.04 -13.79
N CYS A 40 -0.58 -6.96 -15.10
CA CYS A 40 0.16 -7.72 -16.10
C CYS A 40 1.27 -6.85 -16.75
N PRO A 41 2.54 -6.94 -16.27
CA PRO A 41 3.62 -6.04 -16.70
C PRO A 41 4.09 -6.26 -18.15
N HIS A 42 3.88 -7.43 -18.74
CA HIS A 42 4.32 -7.77 -20.11
C HIS A 42 3.44 -7.16 -21.23
N ARG A 43 2.34 -6.50 -20.88
CA ARG A 43 1.53 -5.76 -21.86
C ARG A 43 1.78 -4.28 -21.68
N GLN A 44 2.43 -3.67 -22.67
CA GLN A 44 2.48 -2.21 -22.81
C GLN A 44 1.05 -1.67 -22.76
N SER A 45 0.69 -1.08 -21.64
CA SER A 45 -0.65 -0.57 -21.42
C SER A 45 -0.61 0.83 -20.83
N ARG A 46 -1.61 1.62 -21.20
CA ARG A 46 -1.71 3.01 -20.83
C ARG A 46 -2.05 3.11 -19.35
N ILE A 47 -1.10 3.61 -18.55
CA ILE A 47 -1.36 3.97 -17.14
C ILE A 47 -2.26 5.21 -17.12
N GLN A 48 -3.26 5.21 -16.25
CA GLN A 48 -4.16 6.33 -16.05
C GLN A 48 -3.97 6.90 -14.64
N SER A 49 -3.95 8.22 -14.52
CA SER A 49 -3.97 8.93 -13.24
C SER A 49 -4.97 10.07 -13.30
N PHE A 50 -5.74 10.22 -12.22
CA PHE A 50 -6.82 11.19 -12.13
C PHE A 50 -6.68 12.02 -10.85
N ASN A 51 -6.28 13.29 -10.99
CA ASN A 51 -6.26 14.24 -9.89
C ASN A 51 -7.56 15.06 -9.89
N ARG A 52 -8.62 14.45 -9.35
CA ARG A 52 -10.00 15.00 -9.41
C ARG A 52 -10.57 15.32 -8.03
N HIS A 53 -10.10 14.65 -6.98
CA HIS A 53 -10.49 14.97 -5.61
C HIS A 53 -9.78 16.24 -5.15
N SER A 54 -10.47 17.04 -4.34
CA SER A 54 -9.88 18.23 -3.73
C SER A 54 -9.05 17.91 -2.47
N SER A 55 -9.21 16.70 -1.92
CA SER A 55 -8.53 16.22 -0.73
C SER A 55 -8.14 14.74 -0.85
N ASP A 56 -7.44 14.20 0.14
CA ASP A 56 -6.93 12.83 0.09
C ASP A 56 -8.08 11.80 -0.01
N ILE A 57 -7.91 10.82 -0.90
CA ILE A 57 -8.86 9.72 -1.09
C ILE A 57 -8.69 8.71 0.05
N ASN A 58 -9.76 8.46 0.79
CA ASN A 58 -9.77 7.58 1.95
C ASN A 58 -10.27 6.16 1.64
N ARG A 59 -11.26 6.02 0.75
CA ARG A 59 -11.90 4.73 0.46
C ARG A 59 -12.15 4.55 -1.03
N ILE A 60 -12.01 3.31 -1.50
CA ILE A 60 -12.38 2.88 -2.84
C ILE A 60 -13.27 1.63 -2.70
N SER A 61 -14.39 1.62 -3.39
CA SER A 61 -15.35 0.51 -3.37
C SER A 61 -16.15 0.51 -4.67
N GLY A 62 -16.63 -0.64 -5.10
CA GLY A 62 -17.27 -0.77 -6.38
C GLY A 62 -17.78 -2.16 -6.67
N ASP A 63 -18.26 -2.31 -7.90
CA ASP A 63 -18.43 -3.58 -8.59
C ASP A 63 -17.59 -3.60 -9.88
N LYS A 64 -17.87 -4.57 -10.76
CA LYS A 64 -17.19 -4.76 -12.05
C LYS A 64 -17.19 -3.50 -12.94
N ASN A 65 -18.27 -2.71 -12.91
CA ASN A 65 -18.47 -1.62 -13.85
C ASN A 65 -18.58 -0.25 -13.17
N PHE A 66 -19.09 -0.20 -11.93
CA PHE A 66 -19.44 1.03 -11.24
C PHE A 66 -18.63 1.14 -9.95
N ILE A 67 -17.81 2.18 -9.86
CA ILE A 67 -16.81 2.33 -8.81
C ILE A 67 -16.97 3.71 -8.19
N ALA A 68 -16.79 3.79 -6.88
CA ALA A 68 -16.80 5.03 -6.13
C ALA A 68 -15.48 5.18 -5.36
N THR A 69 -14.99 6.42 -5.34
CA THR A 69 -13.87 6.84 -4.50
C THR A 69 -14.37 7.94 -3.57
N ALA A 70 -14.06 7.85 -2.29
CA ALA A 70 -14.47 8.81 -1.28
C ALA A 70 -13.27 9.47 -0.60
N SER A 71 -13.42 10.74 -0.22
CA SER A 71 -12.34 11.57 0.31
C SER A 71 -12.50 11.92 1.80
N ILE A 72 -11.47 12.55 2.37
CA ILE A 72 -11.47 13.05 3.75
C ILE A 72 -12.38 14.27 3.97
N ASN A 73 -12.83 14.95 2.92
CA ASN A 73 -13.72 16.11 3.04
C ASN A 73 -15.19 15.79 2.68
N GLY A 74 -15.55 14.50 2.63
CA GLY A 74 -16.93 14.08 2.41
C GLY A 74 -17.38 14.11 0.94
N GLU A 75 -16.45 14.16 -0.01
CA GLU A 75 -16.73 14.08 -1.45
C GLU A 75 -16.71 12.62 -1.93
N ILE A 76 -17.55 12.33 -2.93
CA ILE A 76 -17.56 11.03 -3.61
C ILE A 76 -17.45 11.28 -5.12
N ILE A 77 -16.48 10.65 -5.77
CA ILE A 77 -16.38 10.63 -7.23
C ILE A 77 -16.72 9.23 -7.73
N LEU A 78 -17.52 9.21 -8.79
CA LEU A 78 -18.01 7.99 -9.42
C LEU A 78 -17.32 7.78 -10.75
N TRP A 79 -17.03 6.50 -11.00
CA TRP A 79 -16.27 6.04 -12.13
C TRP A 79 -16.97 4.85 -12.78
N LYS A 80 -16.77 4.73 -14.08
CA LYS A 80 -17.17 3.56 -14.86
C LYS A 80 -15.96 2.91 -15.49
N ALA A 81 -15.80 1.60 -15.29
CA ALA A 81 -14.81 0.80 -15.99
C ALA A 81 -15.39 0.32 -17.33
N ILE A 82 -14.78 0.68 -18.45
CA ILE A 82 -15.17 0.28 -19.81
C ILE A 82 -13.92 -0.19 -20.54
N GLU A 83 -13.92 -1.42 -21.07
CA GLU A 83 -12.83 -1.95 -21.92
C GLU A 83 -11.42 -1.76 -21.31
N ASN A 84 -11.28 -2.00 -20.00
CA ASN A 84 -10.04 -1.80 -19.23
C ASN A 84 -9.53 -0.34 -19.19
N GLU A 85 -10.42 0.64 -19.35
CA GLU A 85 -10.19 2.05 -19.03
C GLU A 85 -11.18 2.54 -17.98
N LEU A 86 -10.74 3.47 -17.13
CA LEU A 86 -11.58 4.11 -16.13
C LEU A 86 -12.02 5.50 -16.61
N ILE A 87 -13.31 5.79 -16.51
CA ILE A 87 -13.89 7.08 -16.91
C ILE A 87 -14.64 7.68 -15.73
N GLN A 88 -14.38 8.96 -15.42
CA GLN A 88 -15.17 9.70 -14.45
C GLN A 88 -16.57 9.97 -15.00
N ILE A 89 -17.60 9.62 -14.22
CA ILE A 89 -18.99 9.80 -14.62
C ILE A 89 -19.73 10.86 -13.80
N LYS A 90 -19.36 11.06 -12.52
CA LYS A 90 -20.00 12.07 -11.67
C LYS A 90 -19.12 12.48 -10.50
N HIS A 91 -19.26 13.73 -10.08
CA HIS A 91 -18.72 14.24 -8.82
C HIS A 91 -19.87 14.60 -7.89
N LEU A 92 -19.88 14.03 -6.70
CA LEU A 92 -20.84 14.29 -5.63
C LEU A 92 -20.13 15.06 -4.51
N GLU A 93 -20.33 16.37 -4.49
CA GLU A 93 -19.69 17.26 -3.53
C GLU A 93 -20.44 17.28 -2.19
N LYS A 94 -19.69 17.27 -1.08
CA LYS A 94 -20.21 17.49 0.28
C LYS A 94 -21.38 16.58 0.71
N ILE A 95 -21.26 15.27 0.46
CA ILE A 95 -22.23 14.29 0.95
C ILE A 95 -22.20 14.21 2.49
N HIS A 96 -20.99 14.32 3.05
CA HIS A 96 -20.75 14.37 4.48
C HIS A 96 -20.02 15.66 4.86
N SER A 97 -20.19 16.11 6.10
CA SER A 97 -19.45 17.25 6.64
C SER A 97 -18.07 16.87 7.21
N ASP A 98 -17.75 15.59 7.23
CA ASP A 98 -16.52 15.02 7.79
C ASP A 98 -16.02 13.86 6.90
N ALA A 99 -14.86 13.29 7.22
CA ALA A 99 -14.20 12.24 6.46
C ALA A 99 -15.05 10.97 6.33
N ILE A 100 -15.17 10.46 5.10
CA ILE A 100 -15.87 9.20 4.82
C ILE A 100 -15.01 8.03 5.29
N GLY A 101 -15.49 7.30 6.29
CA GLY A 101 -14.76 6.21 6.96
C GLY A 101 -15.03 4.82 6.39
N SER A 102 -16.11 4.62 5.64
CA SER A 102 -16.36 3.37 4.91
C SER A 102 -17.35 3.62 3.77
N LEU A 103 -17.21 2.82 2.71
CA LEU A 103 -17.92 2.97 1.45
C LEU A 103 -18.30 1.60 0.92
N SER A 104 -19.56 1.43 0.57
CA SER A 104 -20.07 0.23 -0.09
C SER A 104 -20.90 0.63 -1.30
N VAL A 105 -20.63 -0.02 -2.42
CA VAL A 105 -21.33 0.21 -3.69
C VAL A 105 -21.99 -1.09 -4.08
N ILE A 106 -23.27 -1.02 -4.41
CA ILE A 106 -24.03 -2.17 -4.87
C ILE A 106 -24.88 -1.79 -6.07
N ASN A 107 -24.69 -2.51 -7.17
CA ASN A 107 -25.66 -2.51 -8.25
C ASN A 107 -26.94 -3.16 -7.72
N PHE A 108 -28.11 -2.50 -7.72
CA PHE A 108 -29.36 -3.13 -7.31
C PHE A 108 -29.95 -3.96 -8.46
N ASP A 109 -30.13 -3.32 -9.61
CA ASP A 109 -30.57 -3.92 -10.87
C ASP A 109 -29.82 -3.30 -12.06
N LYS A 110 -30.19 -3.66 -13.29
CA LYS A 110 -29.54 -3.14 -14.50
C LYS A 110 -29.54 -1.60 -14.56
N ASP A 111 -30.51 -0.97 -13.90
CA ASP A 111 -30.79 0.45 -14.04
C ASP A 111 -30.41 1.29 -12.82
N ASN A 112 -30.18 0.68 -11.65
CA ASN A 112 -30.04 1.39 -10.39
C ASN A 112 -28.84 0.88 -9.60
N ASN A 113 -27.96 1.79 -9.21
CA ASN A 113 -26.85 1.56 -8.31
C ASN A 113 -27.10 2.34 -7.01
N VAL A 114 -26.76 1.74 -5.87
CA VAL A 114 -26.86 2.38 -4.56
C VAL A 114 -25.47 2.51 -3.96
N ILE A 115 -25.16 3.72 -3.51
CA ILE A 115 -23.93 4.02 -2.77
C ILE A 115 -24.30 4.20 -1.31
N CYS A 116 -23.60 3.47 -0.46
CA CYS A 116 -23.70 3.57 0.98
C CYS A 116 -22.39 4.14 1.52
N SER A 117 -22.45 5.29 2.19
CA SER A 117 -21.29 5.91 2.82
C SER A 117 -21.57 6.23 4.28
N ILE A 118 -20.55 6.04 5.10
CA ILE A 118 -20.55 6.48 6.50
C ILE A 118 -19.38 7.42 6.74
N ALA A 119 -19.55 8.40 7.61
CA ALA A 119 -18.51 9.37 7.92
C ALA A 119 -18.43 9.71 9.41
N GLY A 120 -17.40 10.48 9.76
CA GLY A 120 -17.19 10.99 11.11
C GLY A 120 -18.30 11.92 11.62
N ASP A 121 -19.19 12.38 10.73
CA ASP A 121 -20.38 13.18 11.06
C ASP A 121 -21.54 12.36 11.66
N PHE A 122 -21.26 11.14 12.16
CA PHE A 122 -22.22 10.22 12.77
C PHE A 122 -23.36 9.77 11.84
N SER A 123 -23.18 9.86 10.53
CA SER A 123 -24.27 9.58 9.60
C SER A 123 -23.96 8.45 8.62
N LEU A 124 -25.03 7.76 8.23
CA LEU A 124 -25.08 6.86 7.08
C LEU A 124 -25.86 7.56 5.97
N SER A 125 -25.24 7.74 4.81
CA SER A 125 -25.90 8.24 3.61
C SER A 125 -26.10 7.12 2.58
N LEU A 126 -27.28 7.11 1.97
CA LEU A 126 -27.65 6.25 0.86
C LEU A 126 -28.00 7.10 -0.35
N ILE A 127 -27.37 6.84 -1.49
CA ILE A 127 -27.57 7.58 -2.73
C ILE A 127 -27.91 6.61 -3.85
N GLY A 128 -29.11 6.72 -4.40
CA GLY A 128 -29.57 5.96 -5.56
C GLY A 128 -29.22 6.69 -6.86
N ILE A 129 -28.58 5.99 -7.79
CA ILE A 129 -28.11 6.52 -9.07
C ILE A 129 -28.62 5.65 -10.21
N ASN A 130 -29.26 6.28 -11.19
CA ASN A 130 -29.77 5.58 -12.36
C ASN A 130 -28.69 5.37 -13.44
N THR A 131 -29.04 4.65 -14.50
CA THR A 131 -28.19 4.45 -15.69
C THR A 131 -27.83 5.72 -16.44
N GLN A 132 -28.65 6.77 -16.32
CA GLN A 132 -28.35 8.10 -16.86
C GLN A 132 -27.39 8.90 -15.96
N ILE A 133 -26.89 8.29 -14.88
CA ILE A 133 -25.96 8.90 -13.91
C ILE A 133 -26.62 10.06 -13.13
N GLU A 134 -27.95 10.18 -13.18
CA GLU A 134 -28.70 11.13 -12.37
C GLU A 134 -28.89 10.59 -10.96
N THR A 135 -28.87 11.50 -9.99
CA THR A 135 -29.16 11.14 -8.60
C THR A 135 -30.67 11.08 -8.48
N VAL A 136 -31.20 9.89 -8.25
CA VAL A 136 -32.65 9.67 -8.19
C VAL A 136 -33.16 9.99 -6.79
N THR A 137 -32.48 9.46 -5.77
CA THR A 137 -32.87 9.62 -4.37
C THR A 137 -31.64 9.67 -3.45
N SER A 138 -31.77 10.40 -2.35
CA SER A 138 -30.76 10.44 -1.29
C SER A 138 -31.41 10.34 0.08
N LYS A 139 -30.88 9.50 0.95
CA LYS A 139 -31.29 9.38 2.36
C LYS A 139 -30.11 9.53 3.29
N LYS A 140 -30.39 10.03 4.48
CA LYS A 140 -29.40 10.19 5.54
C LYS A 140 -30.00 9.72 6.86
N HIS A 141 -29.32 8.80 7.54
CA HIS A 141 -29.64 8.32 8.87
C HIS A 141 -28.57 8.80 9.84
N LEU A 142 -28.98 9.41 10.95
CA LEU A 142 -28.07 9.94 11.97
C LEU A 142 -28.06 9.03 13.20
N PHE A 143 -26.89 8.54 13.57
CA PHE A 143 -26.72 7.75 14.78
C PHE A 143 -26.61 8.69 16.00
N LYS A 144 -27.43 8.45 17.02
CA LYS A 144 -27.40 9.23 18.27
C LYS A 144 -26.33 8.66 19.20
N SER A 145 -25.25 9.39 19.42
CA SER A 145 -24.18 9.05 20.38
C SER A 145 -23.43 7.73 20.11
N ILE A 146 -23.54 7.19 18.89
CA ILE A 146 -22.88 5.97 18.46
C ILE A 146 -22.20 6.26 17.13
N TYR A 147 -20.92 5.96 16.98
CA TYR A 147 -20.21 6.17 15.72
C TYR A 147 -20.38 4.95 14.80
N PRO A 148 -20.82 5.13 13.54
CA PRO A 148 -20.71 4.09 12.53
C PRO A 148 -19.24 3.98 12.07
N ILE A 149 -18.71 2.76 11.97
CA ILE A 149 -17.29 2.48 11.69
C ILE A 149 -17.09 1.82 10.33
N CYS A 150 -17.89 0.78 10.02
CA CYS A 150 -17.84 0.06 8.75
C CYS A 150 -19.24 -0.12 8.17
N VAL A 151 -19.36 -0.13 6.84
CA VAL A 151 -20.61 -0.48 6.15
C VAL A 151 -20.35 -1.50 5.05
N ALA A 152 -21.24 -2.48 4.95
CA ALA A 152 -21.30 -3.43 3.84
C ALA A 152 -22.73 -3.57 3.36
N SER A 153 -22.90 -3.88 2.06
CA SER A 153 -24.20 -4.08 1.44
C SER A 153 -24.21 -5.36 0.61
N THR A 154 -25.36 -6.03 0.57
CA THR A 154 -25.60 -7.19 -0.28
C THR A 154 -27.06 -7.25 -0.74
N LYS A 155 -27.35 -8.03 -1.79
CA LYS A 155 -28.70 -8.24 -2.28
C LYS A 155 -29.30 -9.45 -1.58
N ILE A 156 -30.56 -9.33 -1.20
CA ILE A 156 -31.36 -10.45 -0.69
C ILE A 156 -32.66 -10.60 -1.50
N HIS A 157 -33.14 -11.83 -1.60
CA HIS A 157 -34.36 -12.17 -2.34
C HIS A 157 -35.41 -12.68 -1.37
N ARG A 158 -36.48 -11.90 -1.20
CA ARG A 158 -37.59 -12.28 -0.33
C ARG A 158 -38.46 -13.37 -0.96
N ASN A 159 -39.17 -14.13 -0.14
CA ASN A 159 -40.07 -15.22 -0.54
C ASN A 159 -41.27 -14.72 -1.35
N ASN A 160 -41.68 -13.47 -1.13
CA ASN A 160 -42.68 -12.78 -1.95
C ASN A 160 -42.15 -12.34 -3.34
N GLY A 161 -40.90 -12.67 -3.69
CA GLY A 161 -40.26 -12.32 -4.96
C GLY A 161 -39.61 -10.93 -4.97
N ASN A 162 -39.76 -10.11 -3.93
CA ASN A 162 -39.17 -8.79 -3.87
C ASN A 162 -37.66 -8.84 -3.58
N ARG A 163 -36.89 -8.07 -4.34
CA ARG A 163 -35.47 -7.84 -4.08
C ARG A 163 -35.29 -6.68 -3.12
N GLN A 164 -34.39 -6.83 -2.16
CA GLN A 164 -34.02 -5.78 -1.22
C GLN A 164 -32.50 -5.76 -1.03
N ILE A 165 -32.00 -4.62 -0.53
CA ILE A 165 -30.62 -4.49 -0.09
C ILE A 165 -30.60 -4.70 1.41
N LEU A 166 -29.75 -5.63 1.85
CA LEU A 166 -29.39 -5.78 3.24
C LEU A 166 -28.11 -4.98 3.50
N LEU A 167 -28.19 -4.02 4.42
CA LEU A 167 -27.04 -3.27 4.91
C LEU A 167 -26.61 -3.80 6.27
N ALA A 168 -25.31 -3.95 6.46
CA ALA A 168 -24.69 -4.21 7.75
C ALA A 168 -23.81 -3.03 8.12
N VAL A 169 -24.02 -2.47 9.32
CA VAL A 169 -23.24 -1.34 9.86
C VAL A 169 -22.63 -1.75 11.18
N ALA A 170 -21.30 -1.78 11.26
CA ALA A 170 -20.59 -1.94 12.52
C ALA A 170 -20.44 -0.59 13.21
N THR A 171 -20.64 -0.58 14.51
CA THR A 171 -20.71 0.64 15.31
C THR A 171 -19.80 0.58 16.54
N SER A 172 -19.53 1.75 17.13
CA SER A 172 -18.59 1.91 18.25
C SER A 172 -18.99 1.24 19.56
N ASP A 173 -20.23 0.75 19.67
CA ASP A 173 -20.74 -0.05 20.79
C ASP A 173 -20.56 -1.56 20.59
N PHE A 174 -19.75 -1.97 19.61
CA PHE A 174 -19.41 -3.38 19.32
C PHE A 174 -20.60 -4.21 18.85
N PHE A 175 -21.53 -3.60 18.11
CA PHE A 175 -22.62 -4.28 17.42
C PHE A 175 -22.50 -4.13 15.90
N VAL A 176 -22.99 -5.14 15.18
CA VAL A 176 -23.40 -4.99 13.78
C VAL A 176 -24.91 -4.84 13.76
N ARG A 177 -25.37 -3.75 13.17
CA ARG A 177 -26.77 -3.41 12.97
C ARG A 177 -27.15 -3.67 11.53
N PHE A 178 -28.33 -4.23 11.32
CA PHE A 178 -28.85 -4.55 10.02
C PHE A 178 -30.00 -3.64 9.65
N PHE A 179 -30.01 -3.19 8.40
CA PHE A 179 -31.06 -2.35 7.83
C PHE A 179 -31.51 -2.94 6.51
N LEU A 180 -32.82 -2.89 6.27
CA LEU A 180 -33.40 -3.24 4.98
C LEU A 180 -33.70 -1.98 4.18
N VAL A 181 -33.31 -2.04 2.91
CA VAL A 181 -33.44 -0.92 2.00
C VAL A 181 -34.08 -1.40 0.71
N ASP A 182 -35.13 -0.69 0.30
CA ASP A 182 -35.81 -0.91 -0.97
C ASP A 182 -35.06 -0.24 -2.13
N LYS A 183 -35.45 -0.62 -3.36
CA LYS A 183 -34.88 -0.08 -4.59
C LYS A 183 -34.95 1.45 -4.67
N GLU A 184 -36.10 2.00 -4.30
CA GLU A 184 -36.42 3.41 -4.51
C GLU A 184 -35.83 4.31 -3.43
N LEU A 185 -35.26 3.72 -2.38
CA LEU A 185 -34.97 4.42 -1.14
C LEU A 185 -36.21 5.19 -0.67
N SER A 186 -37.40 4.57 -0.65
CA SER A 186 -38.67 5.23 -0.32
C SER A 186 -39.09 5.02 1.14
N ALA A 187 -38.85 3.83 1.71
CA ALA A 187 -39.12 3.54 3.13
C ALA A 187 -38.09 4.15 4.12
N GLU A 188 -38.56 4.61 5.30
CA GLU A 188 -37.67 5.09 6.37
C GLU A 188 -36.63 4.02 6.76
N LEU A 189 -35.38 4.43 6.96
CA LEU A 189 -34.31 3.51 7.33
C LEU A 189 -34.50 3.05 8.78
N LYS A 190 -35.03 1.85 8.98
CA LYS A 190 -35.24 1.25 10.30
C LYS A 190 -34.28 0.09 10.52
N GLU A 191 -33.70 0.05 11.72
CA GLU A 191 -32.90 -1.09 12.19
C GLU A 191 -33.82 -2.30 12.31
N THR A 192 -33.49 -3.40 11.65
CA THR A 192 -34.27 -4.63 11.71
C THR A 192 -33.77 -5.58 12.79
N SER A 193 -32.46 -5.69 12.95
CA SER A 193 -31.85 -6.46 14.03
C SER A 193 -30.42 -5.99 14.31
N LYS A 194 -29.84 -6.51 15.40
CA LYS A 194 -28.44 -6.31 15.76
C LYS A 194 -27.80 -7.52 16.42
N ILE A 195 -26.52 -7.73 16.17
CA ILE A 195 -25.71 -8.79 16.77
C ILE A 195 -24.47 -8.20 17.42
N GLN A 196 -24.11 -8.67 18.61
CA GLN A 196 -22.92 -8.22 19.32
C GLN A 196 -21.70 -8.91 18.70
N ILE A 197 -20.67 -8.13 18.38
CA ILE A 197 -19.48 -8.57 17.67
C ILE A 197 -18.23 -8.26 18.47
N GLY A 198 -18.07 -8.98 19.58
CA GLY A 198 -16.85 -8.94 20.40
C GLY A 198 -16.76 -7.76 21.35
N GLU A 199 -15.51 -7.40 21.68
CA GLU A 199 -15.15 -6.48 22.76
C GLU A 199 -14.35 -5.27 22.27
N ASP A 200 -14.09 -5.17 20.96
CA ASP A 200 -13.34 -4.08 20.35
C ASP A 200 -13.94 -3.72 18.97
N TRP A 201 -13.54 -2.58 18.42
CA TRP A 201 -14.08 -2.03 17.18
C TRP A 201 -13.78 -2.90 15.96
N SER A 202 -14.75 -2.96 15.05
CA SER A 202 -14.55 -3.53 13.73
C SER A 202 -13.71 -2.63 12.84
N THR A 203 -12.92 -3.26 11.98
CA THR A 203 -12.05 -2.62 11.01
C THR A 203 -12.54 -2.83 9.57
N SER A 204 -13.20 -3.96 9.30
CA SER A 204 -13.76 -4.30 7.99
C SER A 204 -15.05 -5.12 8.11
N LEU A 205 -15.99 -4.83 7.21
CA LEU A 205 -17.20 -5.62 6.94
C LEU A 205 -17.26 -5.93 5.44
N LYS A 206 -17.43 -7.20 5.07
CA LYS A 206 -17.62 -7.62 3.67
C LYS A 206 -18.57 -8.81 3.58
N PHE A 207 -19.53 -8.73 2.66
CA PHE A 207 -20.40 -9.86 2.32
C PHE A 207 -19.74 -10.77 1.28
N SER A 208 -20.05 -12.06 1.33
CA SER A 208 -19.71 -13.02 0.27
C SER A 208 -20.53 -12.73 -0.99
N SER A 209 -19.90 -12.83 -2.17
CA SER A 209 -20.56 -12.61 -3.47
C SER A 209 -21.33 -13.85 -3.94
N SER A 210 -20.87 -15.05 -3.58
CA SER A 210 -21.57 -16.30 -3.84
C SER A 210 -22.43 -16.70 -2.65
N SER A 211 -23.69 -17.03 -2.94
CA SER A 211 -24.54 -17.76 -2.02
C SER A 211 -24.16 -19.24 -2.07
N LEU A 212 -23.40 -19.73 -1.08
CA LEU A 212 -23.30 -21.18 -0.89
C LEU A 212 -24.62 -21.65 -0.26
N ASN A 213 -25.32 -22.56 -0.92
CA ASN A 213 -26.54 -23.17 -0.38
C ASN A 213 -27.57 -22.12 0.07
N GLU A 214 -27.80 -21.11 -0.76
CA GLU A 214 -28.67 -19.95 -0.50
C GLU A 214 -28.30 -19.10 0.74
N SER A 215 -27.16 -19.38 1.38
CA SER A 215 -26.64 -18.66 2.53
C SER A 215 -25.67 -17.58 2.11
N ILE A 216 -25.75 -16.43 2.76
CA ILE A 216 -24.84 -15.30 2.59
C ILE A 216 -23.96 -15.22 3.84
N PHE A 217 -22.65 -15.05 3.64
CA PHE A 217 -21.72 -14.86 4.75
C PHE A 217 -21.31 -13.39 4.86
N LEU A 218 -21.16 -12.92 6.09
CA LEU A 218 -20.61 -11.60 6.42
C LEU A 218 -19.36 -11.81 7.25
N SER A 219 -18.21 -11.33 6.74
CA SER A 219 -16.97 -11.30 7.50
C SER A 219 -16.92 -10.03 8.32
N VAL A 220 -16.58 -10.16 9.60
CA VAL A 220 -16.40 -9.06 10.54
C VAL A 220 -14.97 -9.14 11.09
N ALA A 221 -14.09 -8.27 10.59
CA ALA A 221 -12.72 -8.15 11.09
C ALA A 221 -12.68 -7.15 12.25
N ASN A 222 -12.00 -7.50 13.33
CA ASN A 222 -11.96 -6.71 14.56
C ASN A 222 -10.53 -6.44 15.04
N LYS A 223 -10.39 -5.40 15.87
CA LYS A 223 -9.15 -5.09 16.59
C LYS A 223 -8.81 -6.08 17.70
N ASP A 224 -9.75 -6.90 18.15
CA ASP A 224 -9.51 -7.97 19.14
C ASP A 224 -8.73 -9.19 18.59
N SER A 225 -8.06 -9.02 17.44
CA SER A 225 -7.33 -10.05 16.66
C SER A 225 -8.17 -11.23 16.16
N ARG A 226 -9.50 -11.14 16.25
CA ARG A 226 -10.43 -12.19 15.81
C ARG A 226 -11.20 -11.74 14.58
N VAL A 227 -11.64 -12.74 13.80
CA VAL A 227 -12.57 -12.54 12.70
C VAL A 227 -13.81 -13.36 12.98
N ARG A 228 -14.98 -12.72 12.91
CA ARG A 228 -16.26 -13.40 13.09
C ARG A 228 -16.91 -13.57 11.73
N VAL A 229 -17.36 -14.78 11.44
CA VAL A 229 -18.12 -15.08 10.22
C VAL A 229 -19.57 -15.26 10.63
N ILE A 230 -20.43 -14.39 10.10
CA ILE A 230 -21.86 -14.42 10.36
C ILE A 230 -22.54 -15.06 9.15
N LYS A 231 -23.39 -16.05 9.37
CA LYS A 231 -24.20 -16.70 8.32
C LYS A 231 -25.62 -16.15 8.36
N ILE A 232 -26.09 -15.70 7.20
CA ILE A 232 -27.46 -15.25 6.94
C ILE A 232 -28.09 -16.27 6.00
N PHE A 233 -29.19 -16.89 6.40
CA PHE A 233 -29.83 -17.93 5.61
C PHE A 233 -31.35 -17.85 5.77
N LYS A 234 -32.08 -18.38 4.78
CA LYS A 234 -33.54 -18.47 4.85
C LYS A 234 -33.94 -19.52 5.88
N GLN A 235 -34.97 -19.22 6.65
CA GLN A 235 -35.49 -20.18 7.62
C GLN A 235 -36.07 -21.39 6.87
N ALA A 236 -35.51 -22.57 7.12
CA ALA A 236 -36.19 -23.84 6.87
C ALA A 236 -37.13 -24.08 8.07
N GLY A 237 -38.35 -24.56 7.85
CA GLY A 237 -39.39 -24.67 8.90
C GLY A 237 -38.90 -25.31 10.20
N GLU A 238 -39.58 -24.99 11.31
CA GLU A 238 -39.21 -25.36 12.70
C GLU A 238 -38.59 -26.77 12.82
N GLU A 239 -37.26 -26.84 12.91
CA GLU A 239 -36.58 -28.03 13.43
C GLU A 239 -36.70 -28.00 14.95
N GLU A 240 -37.30 -29.04 15.54
CA GLU A 240 -37.37 -29.19 17.00
C GLU A 240 -35.96 -29.10 17.60
N PRO A 241 -35.75 -28.31 18.66
CA PRO A 241 -34.45 -28.18 19.28
C PRO A 241 -34.01 -29.54 19.85
N SER A 242 -32.97 -30.13 19.26
CA SER A 242 -32.31 -31.31 19.84
C SER A 242 -31.72 -30.94 21.20
N GLU A 243 -32.07 -31.67 22.26
CA GLU A 243 -31.67 -31.40 23.66
C GLU A 243 -30.14 -31.37 23.89
N ASP A 244 -29.34 -31.93 22.96
CA ASP A 244 -27.88 -32.13 23.12
C ASP A 244 -26.98 -31.12 22.39
N ARG A 245 -27.52 -30.06 21.76
CA ARG A 245 -26.69 -29.05 21.06
C ARG A 245 -26.66 -27.72 21.82
N LEU A 246 -25.44 -27.24 22.10
CA LEU A 246 -25.18 -25.86 22.56
C LEU A 246 -25.95 -24.87 21.67
N GLN A 247 -26.94 -24.18 22.25
CA GLN A 247 -27.73 -23.18 21.55
C GLN A 247 -26.84 -21.96 21.27
N VAL A 248 -26.42 -21.79 20.02
CA VAL A 248 -25.86 -20.52 19.53
C VAL A 248 -27.01 -19.52 19.48
N ASP A 249 -26.81 -18.31 20.02
CA ASP A 249 -27.79 -17.21 19.94
C ASP A 249 -28.23 -17.00 18.48
N LYS A 250 -29.45 -17.47 18.16
CA LYS A 250 -30.10 -17.25 16.87
C LYS A 250 -30.86 -15.93 16.95
N LYS A 251 -30.75 -15.11 15.91
CA LYS A 251 -31.52 -13.86 15.80
C LYS A 251 -32.26 -13.80 14.47
N ILE A 252 -33.53 -13.44 14.54
CA ILE A 252 -34.38 -13.24 13.37
C ILE A 252 -34.14 -11.84 12.82
N LEU A 253 -33.88 -11.76 11.52
CA LEU A 253 -33.44 -10.53 10.85
C LEU A 253 -34.57 -9.77 10.15
N ILE A 254 -35.56 -10.50 9.64
CA ILE A 254 -36.54 -10.00 8.67
C ILE A 254 -37.84 -10.78 8.86
N GLU A 255 -38.87 -10.21 9.51
CA GLU A 255 -40.26 -10.74 9.50
C GLU A 255 -40.37 -12.30 9.49
N ASP A 256 -39.57 -13.00 10.30
CA ASP A 256 -39.49 -14.48 10.36
C ASP A 256 -39.07 -15.21 9.05
N GLU A 257 -38.33 -14.55 8.16
CA GLU A 257 -37.91 -15.09 6.86
C GLU A 257 -36.42 -15.46 6.81
N PHE A 258 -35.57 -14.63 7.41
CA PHE A 258 -34.12 -14.82 7.43
C PHE A 258 -33.60 -14.91 8.87
N GLU A 259 -32.74 -15.89 9.10
CA GLU A 259 -32.02 -16.07 10.36
C GLU A 259 -30.57 -15.59 10.23
N ILE A 260 -30.07 -15.00 11.31
CA ILE A 260 -28.67 -14.69 11.50
C ILE A 260 -28.12 -15.51 12.66
N LYS A 261 -26.98 -16.14 12.41
CA LYS A 261 -26.17 -16.77 13.45
C LYS A 261 -24.68 -16.49 13.24
N THR A 262 -23.92 -16.54 14.33
CA THR A 262 -22.46 -16.60 14.22
C THR A 262 -22.10 -18.02 13.79
N GLU A 263 -21.48 -18.15 12.61
CA GLU A 263 -21.04 -19.44 12.09
C GLU A 263 -19.75 -19.88 12.77
N THR A 264 -18.74 -19.00 12.79
CA THR A 264 -17.44 -19.32 13.35
C THR A 264 -16.68 -18.07 13.81
N ILE A 265 -15.72 -18.28 14.72
CA ILE A 265 -14.81 -17.25 15.22
C ILE A 265 -13.38 -17.70 14.95
N LEU A 266 -12.73 -17.03 14.02
CA LEU A 266 -11.39 -17.34 13.55
C LEU A 266 -10.36 -16.69 14.45
N ARG A 267 -9.39 -17.49 14.90
CA ARG A 267 -8.25 -17.06 15.72
C ARG A 267 -6.97 -17.56 15.06
N GLY A 268 -6.13 -16.62 14.62
CA GLY A 268 -4.85 -16.94 13.99
C GLY A 268 -3.91 -15.74 13.89
N HIS A 269 -4.46 -14.53 13.90
CA HIS A 269 -3.71 -13.29 13.99
C HIS A 269 -3.28 -12.99 15.43
N SER A 270 -2.08 -12.41 15.56
CA SER A 270 -1.51 -11.97 16.85
C SER A 270 -1.69 -10.47 17.10
N ASN A 271 -2.25 -9.75 16.12
CA ASN A 271 -2.53 -8.31 16.19
C ASN A 271 -3.87 -8.00 15.48
N TRP A 272 -4.22 -6.71 15.40
CA TRP A 272 -5.47 -6.24 14.81
C TRP A 272 -5.63 -6.74 13.38
N VAL A 273 -6.79 -7.33 13.09
CA VAL A 273 -7.17 -7.66 11.72
C VAL A 273 -7.61 -6.36 11.06
N THR A 274 -7.05 -6.01 9.92
CA THR A 274 -7.21 -4.69 9.29
C THR A 274 -8.20 -4.69 8.14
N SER A 275 -8.26 -5.76 7.37
CA SER A 275 -9.15 -5.91 6.22
C SER A 275 -9.45 -7.38 5.94
N SER A 276 -10.48 -7.60 5.14
CA SER A 276 -10.89 -8.93 4.69
C SER A 276 -11.41 -8.87 3.26
N CYS A 277 -11.30 -9.98 2.53
CA CYS A 277 -11.97 -10.16 1.25
C CYS A 277 -12.33 -11.63 1.01
N TRP A 278 -13.39 -11.86 0.24
CA TRP A 278 -13.88 -13.19 -0.10
C TRP A 278 -13.33 -13.62 -1.46
N VAL A 279 -12.89 -14.88 -1.57
CA VAL A 279 -12.41 -15.48 -2.83
C VAL A 279 -12.94 -16.89 -2.99
N ASN A 280 -13.11 -17.33 -4.23
CA ASN A 280 -13.43 -18.72 -4.54
C ASN A 280 -12.22 -19.40 -5.18
N ILE A 281 -11.76 -20.48 -4.56
CA ILE A 281 -10.64 -21.32 -4.99
C ILE A 281 -11.20 -22.73 -5.17
N ASN A 282 -11.07 -23.30 -6.37
CA ASN A 282 -11.59 -24.64 -6.69
C ASN A 282 -13.07 -24.83 -6.27
N ASP A 283 -13.91 -23.85 -6.61
CA ASP A 283 -15.35 -23.79 -6.27
C ASP A 283 -15.69 -23.76 -4.77
N GLN A 284 -14.69 -23.53 -3.90
CA GLN A 284 -14.88 -23.39 -2.47
C GLN A 284 -14.67 -21.95 -2.01
N LEU A 285 -15.52 -21.53 -1.08
CA LEU A 285 -15.46 -20.19 -0.50
C LEU A 285 -14.32 -20.11 0.51
N HIS A 286 -13.47 -19.12 0.30
CA HIS A 286 -12.38 -18.80 1.19
C HIS A 286 -12.51 -17.36 1.66
N LEU A 287 -12.14 -17.14 2.92
CA LEU A 287 -12.00 -15.80 3.49
C LEU A 287 -10.51 -15.48 3.59
N VAL A 288 -10.11 -14.33 3.06
CA VAL A 288 -8.75 -13.81 3.19
C VAL A 288 -8.77 -12.67 4.18
N THR A 289 -7.83 -12.67 5.12
CA THR A 289 -7.73 -11.65 6.18
C THR A 289 -6.32 -11.10 6.26
N SER A 290 -6.19 -9.78 6.39
CA SER A 290 -4.90 -9.10 6.59
C SER A 290 -4.78 -8.54 8.01
N SER A 291 -3.56 -8.44 8.53
CA SER A 291 -3.32 -7.98 9.90
C SER A 291 -2.06 -7.13 10.05
N MET A 292 -2.05 -6.34 11.13
CA MET A 292 -0.87 -5.57 11.55
C MET A 292 0.29 -6.46 12.04
N ASP A 293 0.08 -7.77 12.20
CA ASP A 293 1.13 -8.75 12.51
C ASP A 293 1.98 -9.18 11.30
N LYS A 294 1.81 -8.53 10.13
CA LYS A 294 2.47 -8.84 8.86
C LYS A 294 2.06 -10.16 8.21
N SER A 295 0.95 -10.76 8.65
CA SER A 295 0.41 -11.96 8.03
C SER A 295 -0.88 -11.68 7.26
N ILE A 296 -1.07 -12.50 6.23
CA ILE A 296 -2.32 -12.68 5.51
C ILE A 296 -2.69 -14.15 5.69
N VAL A 297 -3.90 -14.42 6.17
CA VAL A 297 -4.38 -15.79 6.39
C VAL A 297 -5.53 -16.05 5.44
N ILE A 298 -5.51 -17.23 4.81
CA ILE A 298 -6.56 -17.70 3.90
C ILE A 298 -7.30 -18.85 4.59
N TRP A 299 -8.52 -18.59 4.99
CA TRP A 299 -9.39 -19.53 5.69
C TRP A 299 -10.28 -20.26 4.70
N SER A 300 -10.32 -21.59 4.77
CA SER A 300 -11.21 -22.41 3.94
C SER A 300 -12.51 -22.70 4.69
N SER A 301 -13.65 -22.66 3.99
CA SER A 301 -14.92 -23.12 4.55
C SER A 301 -14.98 -24.63 4.80
N GLY A 302 -13.96 -25.41 4.38
CA GLY A 302 -13.92 -26.87 4.45
C GLY A 302 -14.59 -27.55 3.25
N ASN A 303 -14.29 -28.84 3.03
CA ASN A 303 -14.90 -29.67 1.99
C ASN A 303 -16.26 -30.20 2.46
N GLU A 304 -17.30 -30.04 1.63
CA GLU A 304 -18.65 -30.56 1.91
C GLU A 304 -18.75 -32.11 1.88
N HIS A 305 -17.72 -32.81 1.39
CA HIS A 305 -17.69 -34.28 1.35
C HIS A 305 -17.28 -34.95 2.67
N ASP A 306 -16.84 -34.17 3.65
CA ASP A 306 -16.64 -34.67 5.01
C ASP A 306 -17.97 -34.52 5.77
N GLU A 307 -18.64 -35.65 6.03
CA GLU A 307 -19.94 -35.72 6.74
C GLU A 307 -19.88 -35.14 8.18
N GLU A 308 -18.69 -34.79 8.66
CA GLU A 308 -18.44 -34.07 9.92
C GLU A 308 -17.90 -32.66 9.64
N SER A 309 -18.70 -31.77 9.03
CA SER A 309 -18.35 -30.34 8.98
C SER A 309 -18.33 -29.79 10.42
N THR A 310 -17.14 -29.70 11.02
CA THR A 310 -16.94 -29.29 12.42
C THR A 310 -17.34 -27.83 12.72
N GLY A 311 -17.77 -27.06 11.71
CA GLY A 311 -18.04 -25.62 11.83
C GLY A 311 -16.76 -24.78 12.01
N VAL A 312 -15.59 -25.41 11.93
CA VAL A 312 -14.28 -24.77 12.06
C VAL A 312 -13.70 -24.55 10.67
N TRP A 313 -13.25 -23.34 10.39
CA TRP A 313 -12.60 -23.00 9.13
C TRP A 313 -11.08 -23.05 9.33
N PRO A 314 -10.37 -24.04 8.77
CA PRO A 314 -8.93 -24.13 8.89
C PRO A 314 -8.20 -23.08 8.04
N ASP A 315 -6.97 -22.75 8.41
CA ASP A 315 -6.08 -21.95 7.57
C ASP A 315 -5.47 -22.81 6.45
N SER A 316 -5.90 -22.54 5.21
CA SER A 316 -5.38 -23.20 4.00
C SER A 316 -4.00 -22.71 3.59
N ALA A 317 -3.70 -21.44 3.86
CA ALA A 317 -2.40 -20.84 3.56
C ALA A 317 -2.17 -19.59 4.43
N ARG A 318 -0.89 -19.30 4.68
CA ARG A 318 -0.43 -18.04 5.27
C ARG A 318 0.58 -17.38 4.35
N LEU A 319 0.30 -16.15 3.99
CA LEU A 319 1.19 -15.29 3.21
C LEU A 319 1.66 -14.14 4.11
N GLY A 320 2.64 -13.39 3.62
CA GLY A 320 3.12 -12.19 4.29
C GLY A 320 4.64 -12.10 4.29
N ASP A 321 5.12 -11.16 5.09
CA ASP A 321 6.54 -10.87 5.20
C ASP A 321 6.99 -11.11 6.65
N PHE A 322 7.74 -12.20 6.84
CA PHE A 322 8.28 -12.60 8.14
C PHE A 322 9.69 -12.02 8.31
N GLY A 323 9.86 -10.71 8.07
CA GLY A 323 11.16 -10.04 8.15
C GLY A 323 11.07 -8.51 8.11
N GLY A 324 12.21 -7.84 8.28
CA GLY A 324 12.37 -6.39 8.07
C GLY A 324 11.68 -5.45 9.07
N ALA A 325 12.01 -4.16 8.97
CA ALA A 325 11.52 -3.10 9.86
C ALA A 325 10.10 -2.58 9.50
N ASN A 326 9.46 -3.13 8.46
CA ASN A 326 8.12 -2.72 8.06
C ASN A 326 7.07 -3.03 9.13
N MET A 327 5.97 -2.27 9.14
CA MET A 327 4.75 -2.62 9.87
C MET A 327 3.88 -3.57 9.03
N GLY A 328 2.82 -4.12 9.62
CA GLY A 328 1.94 -5.08 8.94
C GLY A 328 1.04 -4.48 7.84
N PHE A 329 0.05 -5.28 7.43
CA PHE A 329 -0.83 -4.96 6.31
C PHE A 329 -2.05 -4.15 6.75
N LEU A 330 -2.43 -3.15 5.95
CA LEU A 330 -3.63 -2.32 6.18
C LEU A 330 -4.82 -2.74 5.33
N GLY A 331 -4.59 -3.42 4.21
CA GLY A 331 -5.66 -3.86 3.32
C GLY A 331 -5.27 -5.06 2.48
N VAL A 332 -6.30 -5.80 2.07
CA VAL A 332 -6.19 -6.89 1.11
C VAL A 332 -7.36 -6.81 0.13
N THR A 333 -7.07 -7.05 -1.14
CA THR A 333 -8.05 -7.13 -2.21
C THR A 333 -7.71 -8.31 -3.12
N ALA A 334 -8.72 -8.84 -3.80
CA ALA A 334 -8.58 -9.99 -4.66
C ALA A 334 -9.24 -9.70 -6.01
N GLY A 335 -8.69 -10.29 -7.05
CA GLY A 335 -9.25 -10.22 -8.39
C GLY A 335 -8.74 -11.34 -9.26
N ARG A 336 -9.18 -11.34 -10.51
CA ARG A 336 -8.71 -12.29 -11.52
C ARG A 336 -8.06 -11.52 -12.64
N SER A 337 -6.97 -12.07 -13.17
CA SER A 337 -6.36 -11.51 -14.35
C SER A 337 -7.26 -11.64 -15.57
N ASP A 338 -6.91 -10.97 -16.67
CA ASP A 338 -7.52 -11.15 -17.99
C ASP A 338 -7.45 -12.63 -18.45
N SER A 339 -6.46 -13.38 -17.97
CA SER A 339 -6.32 -14.83 -18.23
C SER A 339 -7.11 -15.71 -17.24
N GLY A 340 -7.90 -15.11 -16.36
CA GLY A 340 -8.69 -15.80 -15.33
C GLY A 340 -7.92 -16.23 -14.08
N LYS A 341 -6.60 -15.93 -13.99
CA LYS A 341 -5.76 -16.35 -12.87
C LYS A 341 -6.14 -15.58 -11.62
N LEU A 342 -6.40 -16.26 -10.51
CA LEU A 342 -6.72 -15.61 -9.24
C LEU A 342 -5.48 -14.95 -8.65
N GLY A 343 -5.61 -13.71 -8.19
CA GLY A 343 -4.55 -13.00 -7.49
C GLY A 343 -5.04 -12.31 -6.22
N LEU A 344 -4.11 -12.11 -5.30
CA LEU A 344 -4.27 -11.36 -4.07
C LEU A 344 -3.27 -10.21 -4.07
N LEU A 345 -3.76 -9.02 -3.75
CA LEU A 345 -2.94 -7.85 -3.52
C LEU A 345 -3.17 -7.37 -2.09
N ALA A 346 -2.10 -7.20 -1.34
CA ALA A 346 -2.13 -6.50 -0.06
C ALA A 346 -1.27 -5.25 -0.10
N HIS A 347 -1.57 -4.30 0.78
CA HIS A 347 -0.71 -3.15 1.00
C HIS A 347 -0.32 -3.00 2.46
N SER A 348 0.95 -2.67 2.67
CA SER A 348 1.51 -2.44 4.00
C SER A 348 1.03 -1.11 4.60
N TYR A 349 1.34 -0.89 5.87
CA TYR A 349 1.14 0.39 6.53
C TYR A 349 1.78 1.57 5.79
N ASN A 350 2.90 1.33 5.11
CA ASN A 350 3.61 2.33 4.31
C ASN A 350 3.08 2.40 2.86
N GLY A 351 1.96 1.74 2.55
CA GLY A 351 1.34 1.77 1.23
C GLY A 351 2.07 0.96 0.16
N ALA A 352 3.09 0.18 0.52
CA ALA A 352 3.79 -0.69 -0.41
C ALA A 352 2.94 -1.91 -0.76
N PHE A 353 2.95 -2.32 -2.03
CA PHE A 353 2.12 -3.39 -2.53
C PHE A 353 2.85 -4.73 -2.51
N TYR A 354 2.10 -5.79 -2.18
CA TYR A 354 2.54 -7.17 -2.28
C TYR A 354 1.52 -7.93 -3.11
N LEU A 355 1.98 -8.65 -4.14
CA LEU A 355 1.14 -9.36 -5.08
C LEU A 355 1.46 -10.84 -5.07
N TRP A 356 0.42 -11.67 -4.97
CA TRP A 356 0.51 -13.11 -5.11
C TRP A 356 -0.49 -13.62 -6.15
N TRP A 357 -0.07 -14.61 -6.93
CA TRP A 357 -0.94 -15.31 -7.86
C TRP A 357 -1.11 -16.76 -7.44
N TRP A 358 -2.34 -17.25 -7.53
CA TRP A 358 -2.65 -18.67 -7.33
C TRP A 358 -2.06 -19.50 -8.48
N ASN A 359 -1.29 -20.52 -8.14
CA ASN A 359 -0.82 -21.53 -9.07
C ASN A 359 -1.66 -22.80 -8.90
N GLN A 360 -2.50 -23.10 -9.88
CA GLN A 360 -3.40 -24.25 -9.84
C GLN A 360 -2.65 -25.59 -9.91
N GLU A 361 -1.52 -25.67 -10.61
CA GLU A 361 -0.76 -26.92 -10.76
C GLU A 361 -0.05 -27.35 -9.47
N GLN A 362 0.36 -26.36 -8.66
CA GLN A 362 1.13 -26.58 -7.44
C GLN A 362 0.31 -26.28 -6.18
N GLU A 363 -0.99 -25.99 -6.35
CA GLU A 363 -1.92 -25.59 -5.28
C GLU A 363 -1.29 -24.60 -4.28
N SER A 364 -0.59 -23.60 -4.80
CA SER A 364 0.22 -22.69 -3.98
C SER A 364 0.23 -21.27 -4.52
N TRP A 365 0.45 -20.32 -3.62
CA TRP A 365 0.57 -18.91 -3.93
C TRP A 365 2.01 -18.56 -4.31
N LYS A 366 2.17 -17.86 -5.43
CA LYS A 366 3.48 -17.36 -5.89
C LYS A 366 3.54 -15.85 -5.84
N SER A 367 4.53 -15.31 -5.16
CA SER A 367 4.83 -13.88 -5.13
C SER A 367 5.18 -13.38 -6.54
N SER A 368 4.81 -12.14 -6.82
CA SER A 368 5.04 -11.47 -8.11
C SER A 368 5.37 -10.01 -7.91
N ILE A 369 5.99 -9.42 -8.93
CA ILE A 369 6.27 -8.00 -9.01
C ILE A 369 4.96 -7.23 -8.90
N SER A 370 4.94 -6.22 -8.04
CA SER A 370 3.83 -5.32 -7.78
C SER A 370 4.21 -3.89 -8.19
N PRO A 371 3.22 -2.98 -8.36
CA PRO A 371 3.53 -1.56 -8.44
C PRO A 371 4.34 -1.10 -7.22
N SER A 372 5.14 -0.07 -7.38
CA SER A 372 5.97 0.45 -6.29
C SER A 372 6.07 1.97 -6.37
N GLY A 373 6.56 2.60 -5.30
CA GLY A 373 6.83 4.03 -5.26
C GLY A 373 6.79 4.60 -3.86
N HIS A 374 7.18 5.85 -3.74
CA HIS A 374 7.22 6.55 -2.46
C HIS A 374 5.80 6.76 -1.88
N PHE A 375 5.69 6.66 -0.55
CA PHE A 375 4.44 7.01 0.16
C PHE A 375 4.47 8.43 0.74
N GLY A 376 5.67 9.00 0.86
CA GLY A 376 5.91 10.37 1.27
C GLY A 376 6.22 11.27 0.07
N PRO A 377 6.20 12.61 0.27
CA PRO A 377 6.58 13.56 -0.76
C PRO A 377 8.01 13.31 -1.28
N VAL A 378 8.14 13.11 -2.59
CA VAL A 378 9.43 13.09 -3.28
C VAL A 378 10.04 14.50 -3.21
N ARG A 379 11.30 14.57 -2.79
CA ARG A 379 11.99 15.84 -2.51
C ARG A 379 13.03 16.21 -3.53
N ASP A 380 13.71 15.21 -4.07
CA ASP A 380 14.78 15.41 -5.03
C ASP A 380 14.91 14.18 -5.93
N LEU A 381 15.49 14.40 -7.12
CA LEU A 381 15.69 13.35 -8.12
C LEU A 381 16.95 13.64 -8.93
N SER A 382 17.71 12.59 -9.25
CA SER A 382 18.96 12.70 -9.99
C SER A 382 19.11 11.51 -10.94
N TRP A 383 19.34 11.81 -12.22
CA TRP A 383 19.74 10.78 -13.18
C TRP A 383 21.15 10.26 -12.84
N SER A 384 21.38 8.99 -13.15
CA SER A 384 22.73 8.46 -13.33
C SER A 384 23.49 9.24 -14.40
N GLU A 385 24.82 9.27 -14.30
CA GLU A 385 25.69 9.95 -15.27
C GLU A 385 25.49 9.41 -16.69
N ASP A 386 25.36 8.10 -16.81
CA ASP A 386 25.10 7.35 -18.05
C ASP A 386 23.62 7.33 -18.47
N LYS A 387 22.72 7.90 -17.66
CA LYS A 387 21.25 7.92 -17.87
C LYS A 387 20.60 6.54 -17.93
N THR A 388 21.22 5.52 -17.35
CA THR A 388 20.67 4.15 -17.30
C THR A 388 19.58 4.00 -16.24
N PHE A 389 19.71 4.71 -15.11
CA PHE A 389 18.71 4.74 -14.04
C PHE A 389 18.45 6.15 -13.49
N LEU A 390 17.34 6.30 -12.79
CA LEU A 390 16.93 7.50 -12.06
C LEU A 390 16.87 7.19 -10.56
N LEU A 391 17.48 8.05 -9.75
CA LEU A 391 17.29 8.04 -8.30
C LEU A 391 16.26 9.08 -7.88
N SER A 392 15.44 8.73 -6.90
CA SER A 392 14.58 9.66 -6.18
C SER A 392 14.74 9.50 -4.69
N THR A 393 14.59 10.60 -3.96
CA THR A 393 14.60 10.59 -2.49
C THR A 393 13.37 11.27 -1.93
N SER A 394 12.94 10.85 -0.75
CA SER A 394 11.65 11.24 -0.19
C SER A 394 11.66 11.38 1.33
N PHE A 395 10.66 12.09 1.83
CA PHE A 395 10.31 12.11 3.26
C PHE A 395 9.74 10.79 3.76
N ASP A 396 9.57 9.79 2.90
CA ASP A 396 9.37 8.41 3.35
C ASP A 396 10.64 7.72 3.84
N GLN A 397 11.74 8.49 3.94
CA GLN A 397 13.03 8.07 4.49
C GLN A 397 13.74 7.05 3.60
N THR A 398 13.35 6.95 2.32
CA THR A 398 14.00 6.08 1.34
C THR A 398 14.58 6.86 0.17
N THR A 399 15.64 6.30 -0.40
CA THR A 399 16.09 6.59 -1.76
C THR A 399 15.81 5.37 -2.62
N ARG A 400 15.18 5.57 -3.77
CA ARG A 400 14.76 4.51 -4.71
C ARG A 400 15.43 4.68 -6.05
N LEU A 401 15.72 3.56 -6.70
CA LEU A 401 16.35 3.48 -8.01
C LEU A 401 15.39 2.86 -9.01
N TYR A 402 15.10 3.60 -10.09
CA TYR A 402 14.23 3.17 -11.17
C TYR A 402 15.02 3.02 -12.46
N SER A 403 14.78 1.92 -13.18
CA SER A 403 15.41 1.68 -14.48
C SER A 403 14.40 1.16 -15.50
N ARG A 404 14.74 1.32 -16.78
CA ARG A 404 13.97 0.80 -17.89
C ARG A 404 14.46 -0.61 -18.21
N ILE A 405 13.53 -1.56 -18.18
CA ILE A 405 13.79 -2.98 -18.38
C ILE A 405 13.31 -3.38 -19.76
N ASN A 406 14.11 -4.18 -20.46
CA ASN A 406 13.79 -4.73 -21.77
C ASN A 406 13.86 -6.26 -21.72
N ILE A 407 12.68 -6.90 -21.69
CA ILE A 407 12.56 -8.36 -21.66
C ILE A 407 11.59 -8.77 -22.78
N SER A 408 12.04 -9.65 -23.68
CA SER A 408 11.21 -10.31 -24.69
C SER A 408 10.28 -9.34 -25.45
N ASP A 409 10.86 -8.29 -26.03
CA ASP A 409 10.18 -7.20 -26.76
C ASP A 409 9.23 -6.31 -25.93
N SER A 410 9.16 -6.53 -24.62
CA SER A 410 8.42 -5.68 -23.68
C SER A 410 9.37 -4.71 -22.98
N VAL A 411 9.03 -3.43 -23.05
CA VAL A 411 9.79 -2.37 -22.40
C VAL A 411 8.93 -1.68 -21.36
N PHE A 412 9.37 -1.69 -20.10
CA PHE A 412 8.66 -1.08 -18.98
C PHE A 412 9.63 -0.51 -17.94
N TRP A 413 9.11 0.35 -17.06
CA TRP A 413 9.84 0.91 -15.93
C TRP A 413 9.60 0.08 -14.68
N ALA A 414 10.62 -0.12 -13.86
CA ALA A 414 10.50 -0.78 -12.57
C ALA A 414 11.45 -0.18 -11.52
N GLU A 415 11.14 -0.40 -10.24
CA GLU A 415 12.07 -0.16 -9.13
C GLU A 415 13.04 -1.33 -9.05
N CYS A 416 14.34 -1.05 -9.19
CA CYS A 416 15.38 -2.09 -9.20
C CYS A 416 16.15 -2.13 -7.88
N ALA A 417 16.10 -1.07 -7.08
CA ALA A 417 16.73 -1.04 -5.75
C ALA A 417 16.16 0.05 -4.84
N ARG A 418 16.38 -0.11 -3.54
CA ARG A 418 16.32 0.94 -2.51
C ARG A 418 17.72 1.19 -1.94
N PRO A 419 18.55 2.01 -2.60
CA PRO A 419 19.92 2.23 -2.16
C PRO A 419 20.06 2.74 -0.73
N GLN A 420 19.07 3.45 -0.19
CA GLN A 420 19.10 4.01 1.15
C GLN A 420 17.76 3.84 1.85
N VAL A 421 17.79 3.34 3.08
CA VAL A 421 16.72 3.46 4.06
C VAL A 421 17.29 4.20 5.26
N HIS A 422 16.57 5.20 5.75
CA HIS A 422 17.07 6.11 6.77
C HIS A 422 16.09 6.26 7.94
N GLY A 423 16.56 6.81 9.06
CA GLY A 423 15.72 7.15 10.22
C GLY A 423 15.18 8.59 10.20
N HIS A 424 15.61 9.39 9.23
CA HIS A 424 15.20 10.79 9.08
C HIS A 424 14.75 11.07 7.65
N ASP A 425 13.83 12.02 7.52
CA ASP A 425 13.29 12.47 6.24
C ASP A 425 14.41 12.97 5.33
N ILE A 426 14.50 12.40 4.12
CA ILE A 426 15.57 12.73 3.18
C ILE A 426 15.12 13.89 2.30
N ARG A 427 15.96 14.93 2.20
CA ARG A 427 15.55 16.23 1.65
C ARG A 427 16.22 16.59 0.33
N CYS A 428 17.47 16.19 0.12
CA CYS A 428 18.22 16.47 -1.08
C CYS A 428 19.17 15.34 -1.42
N MET A 429 19.45 15.14 -2.70
CA MET A 429 20.40 14.14 -3.17
C MET A 429 21.05 14.54 -4.48
N THR A 430 22.18 13.93 -4.80
CA THR A 430 22.81 14.05 -6.12
C THR A 430 23.57 12.78 -6.44
N THR A 431 23.46 12.32 -7.68
CA THR A 431 24.41 11.35 -8.21
C THR A 431 25.78 12.01 -8.33
N ILE A 432 26.85 11.29 -7.96
CA ILE A 432 28.24 11.68 -8.19
C ILE A 432 28.75 10.95 -9.44
N GLU A 433 28.55 9.64 -9.47
CA GLU A 433 28.89 8.70 -10.55
C GLU A 433 27.81 7.60 -10.59
N SER A 434 27.75 6.77 -11.62
CA SER A 434 26.75 5.68 -11.69
C SER A 434 26.77 4.71 -10.50
N ASN A 435 27.90 4.56 -9.81
CA ASN A 435 28.02 3.71 -8.61
C ASN A 435 28.02 4.48 -7.28
N ARG A 436 27.88 5.82 -7.30
CA ARG A 436 27.96 6.66 -6.10
C ARG A 436 26.98 7.83 -6.10
N PHE A 437 26.32 8.05 -4.97
CA PHE A 437 25.52 9.25 -4.75
C PHE A 437 25.73 9.80 -3.35
N ALA A 438 25.36 11.06 -3.18
CA ALA A 438 25.32 11.69 -1.87
C ALA A 438 23.89 12.14 -1.54
N SER A 439 23.52 12.04 -0.27
CA SER A 439 22.23 12.50 0.24
C SER A 439 22.36 13.31 1.51
N GLY A 440 21.39 14.20 1.70
CA GLY A 440 21.20 15.02 2.89
C GLY A 440 19.78 14.84 3.42
N ALA A 441 19.69 14.48 4.70
CA ALA A 441 18.43 14.34 5.42
C ALA A 441 18.17 15.54 6.34
N GLU A 442 17.14 15.47 7.18
CA GLU A 442 16.92 16.39 8.32
C GLU A 442 17.97 16.19 9.44
N GLU A 443 19.23 16.23 9.02
CA GLU A 443 20.44 16.07 9.80
C GLU A 443 21.51 17.03 9.26
N LYS A 444 22.60 17.18 10.02
CA LYS A 444 23.72 18.08 9.69
C LYS A 444 24.78 17.42 8.80
N VAL A 445 24.63 16.13 8.53
CA VAL A 445 25.66 15.28 7.94
C VAL A 445 25.24 14.90 6.53
N ILE A 446 26.16 15.06 5.58
CA ILE A 446 25.99 14.52 4.23
C ILE A 446 26.53 13.10 4.24
N ARG A 447 25.78 12.16 3.67
CA ARG A 447 26.19 10.78 3.53
C ARG A 447 26.46 10.47 2.07
N VAL A 448 27.57 9.78 1.82
CA VAL A 448 27.95 9.30 0.49
C VAL A 448 27.78 7.79 0.50
N PHE A 449 27.02 7.28 -0.45
CA PHE A 449 26.72 5.87 -0.62
C PHE A 449 27.37 5.32 -1.88
N ARG A 450 27.76 4.06 -1.83
CA ARG A 450 28.30 3.33 -2.98
C ARG A 450 27.57 2.00 -3.17
N SER A 451 27.36 1.62 -4.43
CA SER A 451 26.76 0.34 -4.79
C SER A 451 27.56 -0.84 -4.23
N THR A 452 26.86 -1.93 -3.92
CA THR A 452 27.43 -3.21 -3.48
C THR A 452 27.65 -4.14 -4.67
N ARG A 453 28.54 -5.13 -4.52
CA ARG A 453 28.80 -6.13 -5.58
C ARG A 453 27.51 -6.87 -5.98
N ASN A 454 26.74 -7.36 -4.99
CA ASN A 454 25.52 -8.13 -5.27
C ASN A 454 24.44 -7.30 -5.97
N PHE A 455 24.30 -6.00 -5.64
CA PHE A 455 23.40 -5.12 -6.39
C PHE A 455 23.85 -4.97 -7.84
N ARG A 456 25.15 -4.73 -8.10
CA ARG A 456 25.65 -4.49 -9.47
C ARG A 456 25.45 -5.70 -10.38
N GLU A 457 25.78 -6.90 -9.88
CA GLU A 457 25.60 -8.15 -10.62
C GLU A 457 24.13 -8.38 -10.97
N ASN A 458 23.22 -8.23 -10.00
CA ASN A 458 21.78 -8.37 -10.24
C ASN A 458 21.22 -7.28 -11.16
N PHE A 459 21.64 -6.02 -10.98
CA PHE A 459 21.19 -4.91 -11.82
C PHE A 459 21.60 -5.11 -13.28
N GLN A 460 22.82 -5.60 -13.52
CA GLN A 460 23.28 -5.97 -14.85
C GLN A 460 22.50 -7.15 -15.42
N ALA A 461 22.22 -8.19 -14.63
CA ALA A 461 21.42 -9.33 -15.07
C ALA A 461 19.98 -8.94 -15.44
N ILE A 462 19.38 -7.99 -14.71
CA ILE A 462 18.00 -7.54 -14.92
C ILE A 462 17.87 -6.56 -16.09
N THR A 463 18.80 -5.61 -16.20
CA THR A 463 18.67 -4.46 -17.11
C THR A 463 19.62 -4.52 -18.31
N GLY A 464 20.69 -5.30 -18.23
CA GLY A 464 21.80 -5.30 -19.19
C GLY A 464 22.78 -4.14 -19.00
N TYR A 465 22.51 -3.17 -18.12
CA TYR A 465 23.41 -2.04 -17.88
C TYR A 465 24.44 -2.37 -16.79
N ASN A 466 25.69 -1.97 -17.03
CA ASN A 466 26.76 -2.11 -16.05
C ASN A 466 26.89 -0.81 -15.24
N VAL A 467 26.82 -0.94 -13.91
CA VAL A 467 27.13 0.12 -12.96
C VAL A 467 28.57 -0.11 -12.53
N GLY A 468 29.51 0.76 -12.92
CA GLY A 468 30.95 0.50 -12.94
C GLY A 468 31.57 -0.30 -11.78
N GLU A 469 32.63 -1.04 -12.08
CA GLU A 469 33.31 -1.95 -11.14
C GLU A 469 34.40 -1.25 -10.33
N THR A 470 34.45 -1.51 -9.02
CA THR A 470 35.63 -1.18 -8.20
C THR A 470 36.07 -2.38 -7.36
N GLU A 471 37.38 -2.58 -7.23
CA GLU A 471 37.97 -3.64 -6.42
C GLU A 471 37.71 -3.41 -4.92
N GLY A 472 37.47 -4.49 -4.18
CA GLY A 472 37.34 -4.45 -2.72
C GLY A 472 35.99 -3.91 -2.19
N GLU A 473 34.96 -3.83 -3.03
CA GLU A 473 33.61 -3.49 -2.58
C GLU A 473 32.97 -4.58 -1.72
N PRO A 474 32.11 -4.21 -0.77
CA PRO A 474 31.33 -5.17 -0.02
C PRO A 474 30.35 -5.94 -0.90
N GLU A 475 30.10 -7.18 -0.49
CA GLU A 475 29.12 -8.05 -1.13
C GLU A 475 27.71 -7.44 -1.05
N GLY A 476 27.34 -6.94 0.13
CA GLY A 476 26.03 -6.38 0.42
C GLY A 476 26.06 -5.22 1.41
N ALA A 477 24.88 -4.75 1.78
CA ALA A 477 24.71 -3.77 2.84
C ALA A 477 23.43 -4.06 3.63
N ALA A 478 23.44 -3.72 4.92
CA ALA A 478 22.29 -3.88 5.81
C ALA A 478 22.18 -2.69 6.79
N VAL A 479 20.98 -2.46 7.33
CA VAL A 479 20.73 -1.41 8.34
C VAL A 479 20.66 -2.05 9.73
N PRO A 480 21.61 -1.76 10.63
CA PRO A 480 21.56 -2.29 11.98
C PRO A 480 20.26 -1.87 12.69
N ALA A 481 19.74 -2.70 13.61
CA ALA A 481 18.47 -2.41 14.30
C ALA A 481 18.43 -1.05 15.04
N LEU A 482 19.59 -0.56 15.50
CA LEU A 482 19.76 0.74 16.14
C LEU A 482 20.57 1.74 15.27
N GLY A 483 20.88 1.35 14.03
CA GLY A 483 21.68 2.12 13.10
C GLY A 483 20.86 3.17 12.35
N LEU A 484 21.45 4.33 12.12
CA LEU A 484 20.87 5.41 11.30
C LEU A 484 21.42 5.41 9.86
N SER A 485 22.05 4.32 9.42
CA SER A 485 22.61 4.22 8.06
C SER A 485 23.03 2.80 7.72
N ASN A 486 23.20 2.57 6.42
CA ASN A 486 23.61 1.29 5.85
C ASN A 486 25.07 0.98 6.19
N LYS A 487 25.34 -0.27 6.56
CA LYS A 487 26.67 -0.81 6.83
C LYS A 487 27.03 -1.85 5.79
N ALA A 488 28.31 -1.89 5.44
CA ALA A 488 28.89 -2.85 4.51
C ALA A 488 28.86 -4.28 5.09
N VAL A 489 28.60 -5.27 4.23
CA VAL A 489 28.67 -6.71 4.52
C VAL A 489 29.63 -7.35 3.52
N PHE A 490 30.67 -8.04 4.00
CA PHE A 490 31.72 -8.64 3.17
C PHE A 490 31.65 -10.18 3.20
N GLU A 491 32.10 -10.81 2.10
CA GLU A 491 32.17 -12.27 1.98
C GLU A 491 33.28 -12.85 2.89
N LYS A 492 33.02 -13.99 3.54
CA LYS A 492 34.02 -14.66 4.39
C LYS A 492 35.15 -15.27 3.56
N GLN A 493 36.34 -14.66 3.59
CA GLN A 493 37.61 -15.38 3.37
C GLN A 493 38.30 -15.65 4.72
N GLY A 494 38.73 -16.89 4.94
CA GLY A 494 38.95 -17.50 6.26
C GLY A 494 39.91 -16.83 7.26
N LYS A 495 39.56 -17.03 8.56
CA LYS A 495 40.25 -16.71 9.84
C LYS A 495 40.49 -15.21 10.09
N VAL A 496 40.48 -14.65 11.32
CA VAL A 496 40.80 -15.11 12.69
C VAL A 496 40.07 -14.20 13.70
N ASN A 497 39.85 -14.71 14.92
CA ASN A 497 39.65 -13.99 16.19
C ASN A 497 40.00 -12.49 16.21
N ALA A 498 39.05 -11.66 16.64
CA ALA A 498 39.25 -10.60 17.63
C ALA A 498 37.88 -10.11 18.14
N ASP A 499 37.78 -9.91 19.46
CA ASP A 499 36.72 -9.25 20.22
C ASP A 499 35.29 -9.81 20.15
N ARG A 500 34.85 -10.42 21.26
CA ARG A 500 33.50 -11.00 21.44
C ARG A 500 32.34 -10.03 21.19
N GLU A 501 32.56 -8.72 21.34
CA GLU A 501 31.52 -7.70 21.10
C GLU A 501 31.40 -7.32 19.61
N ILE A 502 32.50 -7.29 18.87
CA ILE A 502 32.50 -7.02 17.42
C ILE A 502 31.95 -8.25 16.68
N ALA A 503 32.36 -9.45 17.08
CA ALA A 503 31.89 -10.70 16.49
C ALA A 503 30.36 -10.91 16.62
N ALA A 504 29.74 -10.45 17.72
CA ALA A 504 28.29 -10.55 17.91
C ALA A 504 27.51 -9.54 17.05
N HIS A 505 28.06 -8.34 16.83
CA HIS A 505 27.48 -7.35 15.93
C HIS A 505 27.65 -7.76 14.47
N GLU A 506 28.80 -8.30 14.08
CA GLU A 506 29.02 -8.83 12.73
C GLU A 506 28.11 -10.04 12.44
N SER A 507 27.97 -10.98 13.38
CA SER A 507 27.05 -12.12 13.19
C SER A 507 25.59 -11.69 13.04
N TYR A 508 25.15 -10.64 13.74
CA TYR A 508 23.78 -10.13 13.62
C TYR A 508 23.53 -9.42 12.29
N MET A 509 24.53 -8.71 11.75
CA MET A 509 24.42 -8.05 10.45
C MET A 509 24.46 -9.05 9.28
N GLU A 510 25.16 -10.17 9.45
CA GLU A 510 25.15 -11.30 8.50
C GLU A 510 23.75 -11.93 8.39
N ASP A 511 23.01 -12.07 9.50
CA ASP A 511 21.63 -12.58 9.49
C ASP A 511 20.65 -11.62 8.77
N GLN A 512 21.02 -10.35 8.57
CA GLN A 512 20.17 -9.33 7.94
C GLN A 512 20.38 -9.19 6.43
N PHE A 513 21.44 -9.78 5.87
CA PHE A 513 21.70 -9.74 4.43
C PHE A 513 21.98 -11.14 3.88
N THR A 514 21.24 -11.52 2.85
CA THR A 514 21.52 -12.73 2.07
C THR A 514 21.70 -12.32 0.62
N ALA A 515 22.81 -12.71 -0.01
CA ALA A 515 23.04 -12.39 -1.41
C ALA A 515 21.93 -12.99 -2.28
N LEU A 516 21.36 -12.17 -3.15
CA LEU A 516 20.36 -12.60 -4.13
C LEU A 516 21.05 -12.88 -5.47
N ASN A 517 20.62 -13.92 -6.17
CA ASN A 517 21.01 -14.17 -7.56
C ASN A 517 19.74 -14.19 -8.40
N VAL A 518 19.28 -13.00 -8.81
CA VAL A 518 17.99 -12.83 -9.49
C VAL A 518 18.16 -12.42 -10.95
N CYS A 519 17.31 -12.98 -11.80
CA CYS A 519 17.20 -12.62 -13.22
C CYS A 519 15.88 -11.85 -13.52
N SER A 520 15.20 -11.39 -12.47
CA SER A 520 13.94 -10.65 -12.56
C SER A 520 13.95 -9.48 -11.58
N VAL A 521 13.03 -8.53 -11.80
CA VAL A 521 12.85 -7.39 -10.88
C VAL A 521 12.68 -7.89 -9.44
N PRO A 522 13.37 -7.30 -8.46
CA PRO A 522 13.26 -7.71 -7.06
C PRO A 522 11.84 -7.50 -6.52
N LEU A 523 11.43 -8.35 -5.59
CA LEU A 523 10.16 -8.20 -4.89
C LEU A 523 10.26 -7.11 -3.80
N GLU A 524 9.12 -6.70 -3.24
CA GLU A 524 9.08 -5.66 -2.19
C GLU A 524 9.97 -5.99 -0.98
N ALA A 525 10.04 -7.25 -0.56
CA ALA A 525 10.91 -7.70 0.53
C ALA A 525 12.39 -7.60 0.15
N ASP A 526 12.75 -8.02 -1.07
CA ASP A 526 14.11 -7.98 -1.60
C ASP A 526 14.63 -6.53 -1.70
N LEU A 527 13.76 -5.61 -2.17
CA LEU A 527 14.07 -4.20 -2.28
C LEU A 527 14.48 -3.60 -0.94
N LEU A 528 13.86 -4.02 0.16
CA LEU A 528 14.12 -3.47 1.50
C LEU A 528 15.40 -3.97 2.14
N GLN A 529 15.77 -5.23 1.88
CA GLN A 529 16.85 -5.90 2.62
C GLN A 529 18.11 -6.09 1.77
N ASN A 530 17.96 -6.42 0.48
CA ASN A 530 19.06 -6.96 -0.33
C ASN A 530 19.60 -5.96 -1.36
N THR A 531 18.93 -4.83 -1.57
CA THR A 531 19.31 -3.84 -2.60
C THR A 531 19.91 -2.54 -2.04
N LEU A 532 20.26 -2.54 -0.75
CA LEU A 532 20.89 -1.42 -0.06
C LEU A 532 22.31 -1.16 -0.61
N TRP A 533 22.69 0.11 -0.65
CA TRP A 533 24.05 0.56 -0.93
C TRP A 533 24.77 0.84 0.39
N TRP A 534 26.08 0.65 0.47
CA TRP A 534 26.78 0.87 1.73
C TRP A 534 27.14 2.35 1.93
N GLU A 535 27.10 2.82 3.17
CA GLU A 535 27.56 4.18 3.51
C GLU A 535 29.10 4.22 3.46
N GLU A 536 29.64 4.83 2.41
CA GLU A 536 31.07 4.97 2.21
C GLU A 536 31.68 6.04 3.11
N ARG A 537 31.06 7.23 3.15
CA ARG A 537 31.61 8.40 3.83
C ARG A 537 30.54 9.27 4.47
N LYS A 538 30.92 9.94 5.56
CA LYS A 538 30.17 11.02 6.19
C LYS A 538 30.95 12.32 6.06
N LEU A 539 30.29 13.38 5.59
CA LEU A 539 30.87 14.71 5.48
C LEU A 539 30.26 15.62 6.55
N TYR A 540 31.11 16.15 7.42
CA TYR A 540 30.72 16.99 8.55
C TYR A 540 31.13 18.45 8.31
N GLY A 541 30.32 19.39 8.77
CA GLY A 541 30.67 20.82 8.75
C GLY A 541 29.48 21.76 8.82
N HIS A 542 28.30 21.33 8.37
CA HIS A 542 27.09 22.14 8.47
C HIS A 542 26.60 22.25 9.92
N GLY A 543 26.11 23.43 10.29
CA GLY A 543 25.58 23.69 11.64
C GLY A 543 24.09 23.36 11.80
N SER A 544 23.40 23.02 10.70
CA SER A 544 21.96 22.84 10.60
C SER A 544 21.62 21.76 9.58
N GLU A 545 20.35 21.41 9.49
CA GLU A 545 19.81 20.42 8.56
C GLU A 545 20.03 20.79 7.08
N LEU A 546 20.39 19.81 6.26
CA LEU A 546 20.71 20.02 4.85
C LEU A 546 19.49 20.52 4.05
N GLN A 547 19.74 21.37 3.06
CA GLN A 547 18.71 21.98 2.23
C GLN A 547 18.89 21.71 0.74
N SER A 548 20.13 21.75 0.22
CA SER A 548 20.43 21.45 -1.18
C SER A 548 21.80 20.80 -1.31
N LEU A 549 21.93 19.94 -2.31
CA LEU A 549 23.12 19.17 -2.61
C LEU A 549 23.25 19.02 -4.14
N THR A 550 24.45 19.20 -4.69
CA THR A 550 24.70 19.01 -6.13
C THR A 550 26.14 18.55 -6.34
N SER A 551 26.36 17.66 -7.30
CA SER A 551 27.70 17.27 -7.75
C SER A 551 28.04 17.93 -9.08
N SER A 552 29.32 18.16 -9.32
CA SER A 552 29.79 18.60 -10.63
C SER A 552 29.69 17.46 -11.65
N PRO A 553 29.39 17.75 -12.93
CA PRO A 553 29.28 16.73 -13.97
C PRO A 553 30.52 15.83 -14.17
N ASP A 554 31.69 16.25 -13.69
CA ASP A 554 32.94 15.47 -13.74
C ASP A 554 33.20 14.66 -12.45
N GLY A 555 32.25 14.60 -11.52
CA GLY A 555 32.32 13.78 -10.30
C GLY A 555 33.34 14.25 -9.25
N LYS A 556 34.03 15.37 -9.47
CA LYS A 556 35.12 15.84 -8.58
C LYS A 556 34.65 16.70 -7.42
N TRP A 557 33.59 17.47 -7.63
CA TRP A 557 33.12 18.44 -6.65
C TRP A 557 31.72 18.10 -6.17
N LEU A 558 31.48 18.35 -4.89
CA LEU A 558 30.16 18.39 -4.29
C LEU A 558 29.96 19.79 -3.70
N ALA A 559 28.78 20.36 -3.87
CA ALA A 559 28.37 21.60 -3.22
C ALA A 559 27.12 21.36 -2.39
N SER A 560 27.08 21.92 -1.19
CA SER A 560 25.95 21.74 -0.28
C SER A 560 25.60 22.99 0.50
N SER A 561 24.33 23.09 0.89
CA SER A 561 23.81 24.13 1.77
C SER A 561 22.91 23.55 2.86
N CYS A 562 22.73 24.28 3.95
CA CYS A 562 21.81 23.93 5.04
C CYS A 562 20.74 25.00 5.26
N LYS A 563 19.68 24.68 6.02
CA LYS A 563 18.68 25.65 6.46
C LYS A 563 19.34 26.64 7.42
N ALA A 564 19.30 27.93 7.08
CA ALA A 564 19.93 28.99 7.84
C ALA A 564 18.90 29.73 8.72
N SER A 565 19.15 29.74 10.02
CA SER A 565 18.47 30.62 10.99
C SER A 565 19.27 31.90 11.27
N ARG A 566 20.55 31.90 10.90
CA ARG A 566 21.50 33.00 11.05
C ARG A 566 22.35 33.07 9.79
N GLN A 567 22.85 34.26 9.45
CA GLN A 567 23.71 34.48 8.30
C GLN A 567 24.98 33.59 8.30
N SER A 568 25.54 33.30 9.48
CA SER A 568 26.71 32.41 9.60
C SER A 568 26.46 30.96 9.18
N GLN A 569 25.19 30.55 9.04
CA GLN A 569 24.77 29.25 8.51
C GLN A 569 24.41 29.30 7.02
N ALA A 570 24.22 30.48 6.43
CA ALA A 570 23.84 30.68 5.04
C ALA A 570 25.03 30.52 4.07
N SER A 571 25.90 29.56 4.34
CA SER A 571 27.12 29.33 3.58
C SER A 571 27.01 28.09 2.71
N ILE A 572 27.67 28.13 1.56
CA ILE A 572 27.81 26.98 0.66
C ILE A 572 29.13 26.30 0.97
N TYR A 573 29.11 24.99 1.15
CA TYR A 573 30.31 24.19 1.41
C TYR A 573 30.68 23.42 0.15
N ILE A 574 31.95 23.47 -0.23
CA ILE A 574 32.51 22.70 -1.35
C ILE A 574 33.33 21.54 -0.80
N TRP A 575 33.13 20.35 -1.37
CA TRP A 575 33.77 19.11 -0.93
C TRP A 575 34.46 18.40 -2.09
N ASP A 576 35.45 17.59 -1.74
CA ASP A 576 36.06 16.63 -2.67
C ASP A 576 35.18 15.38 -2.79
N ALA A 577 34.56 15.22 -3.96
CA ALA A 577 33.70 14.09 -4.28
C ALA A 577 34.47 12.88 -4.86
N SER A 578 35.77 13.04 -5.13
CA SER A 578 36.60 11.91 -5.56
C SER A 578 36.60 10.81 -4.50
N GLN A 579 36.81 9.56 -4.92
CA GLN A 579 36.84 8.38 -4.03
C GLN A 579 37.75 8.59 -2.82
N ASN A 580 38.95 9.14 -3.06
CA ASN A 580 39.94 9.41 -2.01
C ASN A 580 39.83 10.79 -1.37
N GLY A 581 38.71 11.50 -1.63
CA GLY A 581 38.47 12.84 -1.10
C GLY A 581 38.42 12.84 0.43
N LYS A 582 38.90 13.94 1.03
CA LYS A 582 38.87 14.08 2.50
C LYS A 582 37.42 14.28 2.98
N PRO A 583 37.06 13.81 4.19
CA PRO A 583 35.73 14.02 4.78
C PRO A 583 35.51 15.46 5.32
N ALA A 584 36.30 16.43 4.86
CA ALA A 584 36.28 17.82 5.29
C ALA A 584 36.03 18.73 4.10
N ALA A 585 35.34 19.84 4.34
CA ALA A 585 35.08 20.82 3.30
C ALA A 585 36.37 21.50 2.85
N LEU A 586 36.53 21.66 1.55
CA LEU A 586 37.65 22.33 0.91
C LEU A 586 37.50 23.84 0.92
N ALA A 587 36.25 24.32 0.82
CA ALA A 587 35.94 25.74 0.81
C ALA A 587 34.57 26.02 1.44
N LYS A 588 34.45 27.22 1.99
CA LYS A 588 33.21 27.79 2.53
C LYS A 588 32.94 29.12 1.82
N LEU A 589 31.81 29.23 1.15
CA LEU A 589 31.40 30.43 0.42
C LEU A 589 30.29 31.15 1.20
N GLU A 590 30.59 32.35 1.70
CA GLU A 590 29.73 33.12 2.61
C GLU A 590 29.06 34.30 1.91
N GLN A 591 28.39 34.04 0.79
CA GLN A 591 27.81 35.10 -0.04
C GLN A 591 26.32 35.36 0.22
N HIS A 592 25.58 34.37 0.72
CA HIS A 592 24.16 34.50 1.01
C HIS A 592 23.89 34.94 2.44
N GLN A 593 22.75 35.61 2.64
CA GLN A 593 22.31 36.08 3.97
C GLN A 593 21.24 35.17 4.59
N LEU A 594 20.47 34.49 3.75
CA LEU A 594 19.41 33.54 4.14
C LEU A 594 19.66 32.17 3.49
N THR A 595 18.84 31.19 3.85
CA THR A 595 18.93 29.81 3.33
C THR A 595 19.10 29.76 1.81
N VAL A 596 20.18 29.12 1.36
CA VAL A 596 20.40 28.75 -0.04
C VAL A 596 19.51 27.57 -0.37
N ILE A 597 18.55 27.77 -1.27
CA ILE A 597 17.48 26.79 -1.55
C ILE A 597 17.84 25.83 -2.66
N GLN A 598 18.72 26.21 -3.59
CA GLN A 598 19.15 25.35 -4.68
C GLN A 598 20.55 25.72 -5.18
N LEU A 599 21.28 24.69 -5.62
CA LEU A 599 22.62 24.77 -6.17
C LEU A 599 22.66 24.01 -7.50
N ARG A 600 23.46 24.46 -8.46
CA ARG A 600 23.71 23.72 -9.71
C ARG A 600 25.08 24.04 -10.28
N PHE A 601 25.90 23.02 -10.52
CA PHE A 601 27.12 23.20 -11.30
C PHE A 601 26.79 23.46 -12.78
N SER A 602 27.66 24.20 -13.45
CA SER A 602 27.62 24.34 -14.90
C SER A 602 27.99 23.02 -15.59
N PRO A 603 27.51 22.77 -16.83
CA PRO A 603 27.83 21.54 -17.57
C PRO A 603 29.33 21.30 -17.77
N ASP A 604 30.16 22.34 -17.72
CA ASP A 604 31.62 22.27 -17.85
C ASP A 604 32.35 22.12 -16.50
N SER A 605 31.63 21.95 -15.39
CA SER A 605 32.14 21.84 -14.01
C SER A 605 32.92 23.05 -13.48
N LYS A 606 32.92 24.20 -14.18
CA LYS A 606 33.76 25.36 -13.81
C LYS A 606 33.06 26.40 -12.95
N ARG A 607 31.73 26.40 -12.92
CA ARG A 607 30.92 27.40 -12.22
C ARG A 607 29.85 26.72 -11.39
N LEU A 608 29.45 27.38 -10.31
CA LEU A 608 28.35 26.97 -9.45
C LEU A 608 27.36 28.13 -9.39
N LEU A 609 26.12 27.87 -9.78
CA LEU A 609 24.99 28.78 -9.59
C LEU A 609 24.34 28.49 -8.23
N SER A 610 24.08 29.52 -7.45
CA SER A 610 23.34 29.42 -6.19
C SER A 610 22.15 30.37 -6.15
N VAL A 611 21.04 29.92 -5.56
CA VAL A 611 19.83 30.73 -5.36
C VAL A 611 19.37 30.67 -3.90
N GLY A 612 19.05 31.82 -3.32
CA GLY A 612 18.72 31.95 -1.90
C GLY A 612 17.35 32.57 -1.62
N ARG A 613 16.88 32.40 -0.38
CA ARG A 613 15.66 33.08 0.14
C ARG A 613 15.85 34.59 0.31
N ASP A 614 17.07 35.07 0.26
CA ASP A 614 17.45 36.48 0.23
C ASP A 614 17.13 37.16 -1.11
N ARG A 615 16.51 36.43 -2.06
CA ARG A 615 16.17 36.90 -3.41
C ARG A 615 17.40 37.24 -4.25
N VAL A 616 18.55 36.65 -3.90
CA VAL A 616 19.80 36.77 -4.65
C VAL A 616 20.10 35.45 -5.35
N SER A 617 20.59 35.57 -6.59
CA SER A 617 21.17 34.49 -7.39
C SER A 617 22.61 34.86 -7.73
N MET A 618 23.56 33.94 -7.52
CA MET A 618 24.99 34.18 -7.77
C MET A 618 25.61 33.11 -8.64
#